data_AF-A0A6V7Y6S4-F1
#
_entry.id   AF-A0A6V7Y6S4-F1
#
_cell.length_a   1.000
_cell.length_b   1.000
_cell.length_c   1.000
_cell.angle_alpha   90.00
_cell.angle_beta   90.00
_cell.angle_gamma   90.00
#
_symmetry.space_group_name_H-M   'P 1'
#
loop_
_entity.id
_entity.type
_entity.pdbx_description
1 polymer ?
#
loop_
_entity_poly.entity_id
_entity_poly.type
_entity_poly.pdbx_seq_one_letter_code
_entity_poly.pdbx_strand_id
1 'polypeptide(L)'
;MDILLNILTNRGDKLNQVRFVLGPYWSSQLYNFFVEYITTSKDCSKMVPDIRLKCLVKPNFKLSERAKEVKNSNDSKSTSYLIKNIYNPKLKFYFTTSEPKDNSSIYTLKIIKICRI
;
A
#
# COMPACT_ATOMS: atom_id res chain seq x y z
N MET A 1 -2.33 16.59 5.78
CA MET A 1 -1.35 15.47 5.80
C MET A 1 -1.69 14.45 6.89
N ASP A 2 -2.27 14.88 8.01
CA ASP A 2 -2.50 14.06 9.22
C ASP A 2 -3.42 12.85 9.06
N ILE A 3 -4.48 12.95 8.25
CA ILE A 3 -5.45 11.85 8.08
C ILE A 3 -4.77 10.61 7.47
N LEU A 4 -3.83 10.81 6.54
CA LEU A 4 -3.16 9.71 5.84
C LEU A 4 -2.14 9.02 6.73
N LEU A 5 -1.39 9.81 7.51
CA LEU A 5 -0.50 9.30 8.53
C LEU A 5 -1.27 8.52 9.59
N ASN A 6 -2.46 9.01 9.97
CA ASN A 6 -3.34 8.34 10.91
C ASN A 6 -3.87 7.01 10.36
N ILE A 7 -4.11 6.90 9.05
CA ILE A 7 -4.48 5.63 8.40
C ILE A 7 -3.32 4.63 8.47
N LEU A 8 -2.10 5.07 8.12
CA LEU A 8 -0.92 4.19 8.10
C LEU A 8 -0.52 3.70 9.50
N THR A 9 -0.64 4.57 10.48
CA THR A 9 -0.17 4.31 11.86
C THR A 9 -1.28 3.91 12.80
N ASN A 10 -2.53 3.91 12.34
CA ASN A 10 -3.74 3.83 13.16
C ASN A 10 -3.67 4.75 14.40
N ARG A 11 -3.22 6.00 14.21
CA ARG A 11 -2.96 6.97 15.30
C ARG A 11 -1.99 6.50 16.40
N GLY A 12 -1.19 5.46 16.12
CA GLY A 12 -0.25 4.84 17.06
C GLY A 12 -0.77 3.59 17.76
N ASP A 13 -2.02 3.22 17.56
CA ASP A 13 -2.60 1.99 18.10
C ASP A 13 -2.06 0.76 17.37
N LYS A 14 -1.76 -0.31 18.12
CA LYS A 14 -1.25 -1.57 17.58
C LYS A 14 -2.38 -2.41 16.99
N LEU A 15 -2.85 -2.05 15.80
CA LEU A 15 -3.73 -2.91 15.00
C LEU A 15 -2.93 -3.75 14.02
N ASN A 16 -3.33 -5.02 13.88
CA ASN A 16 -2.76 -5.94 12.90
C ASN A 16 -3.30 -5.68 11.49
N GLN A 17 -4.49 -5.08 11.37
CA GLN A 17 -5.12 -4.80 10.09
C GLN A 17 -6.03 -3.57 10.16
N VAL A 18 -6.07 -2.79 9.07
CA VAL A 18 -7.09 -1.76 8.87
C VAL A 18 -7.71 -1.86 7.47
N ARG A 19 -9.02 -1.58 7.37
CA ARG A 19 -9.77 -1.58 6.11
C ARG A 19 -10.49 -0.25 5.89
N PHE A 20 -10.32 0.35 4.72
CA PHE A 20 -11.03 1.58 4.32
C PHE A 20 -11.68 1.45 2.94
N VAL A 21 -12.75 2.22 2.73
CA VAL A 21 -13.35 2.46 1.41
C VAL A 21 -13.08 3.91 1.05
N LEU A 22 -12.42 4.14 -0.09
CA LEU A 22 -12.05 5.47 -0.56
C LEU A 22 -12.98 5.90 -1.69
N GLY A 23 -13.50 7.13 -1.57
CA GLY A 23 -14.25 7.78 -2.63
C GLY A 23 -13.37 8.11 -3.85
N PRO A 24 -13.99 8.47 -4.99
CA PRO A 24 -13.30 8.58 -6.28
C PRO A 24 -12.20 9.65 -6.29
N TYR A 25 -12.38 10.74 -5.54
CA TYR A 25 -11.48 11.90 -5.49
C TYR A 25 -10.14 11.65 -4.80
N TRP A 26 -10.04 10.63 -3.94
CA TRP A 26 -8.89 10.47 -3.04
C TRP A 26 -7.83 9.49 -3.56
N SER A 27 -7.99 8.95 -4.76
CA SER A 27 -7.32 7.71 -5.12
C SER A 27 -5.83 7.89 -5.48
N SER A 28 -5.50 8.56 -6.59
CA SER A 28 -4.13 8.55 -7.13
C SER A 28 -3.08 9.25 -6.26
N GLN A 29 -3.40 10.42 -5.72
CA GLN A 29 -2.48 11.18 -4.86
C GLN A 29 -2.17 10.44 -3.56
N LEU A 30 -3.18 9.78 -2.99
CA LEU A 30 -3.04 9.00 -1.76
C LEU A 30 -2.09 7.81 -1.93
N TYR A 31 -2.21 7.09 -3.04
CA TYR A 31 -1.33 5.95 -3.29
C TYR A 31 0.12 6.36 -3.42
N ASN A 32 0.38 7.46 -4.13
CA ASN A 32 1.72 8.01 -4.26
C ASN A 32 2.26 8.47 -2.91
N PHE A 33 1.43 9.07 -2.06
CA PHE A 33 1.80 9.43 -0.71
C PHE A 33 2.17 8.21 0.14
N PHE A 34 1.41 7.10 0.06
CA PHE A 34 1.78 5.87 0.77
C PHE A 34 3.12 5.33 0.31
N VAL A 35 3.35 5.29 -1.01
CA VAL A 35 4.64 4.87 -1.59
C VAL A 35 5.78 5.76 -1.08
N GLU A 36 5.60 7.07 -1.15
CA GLU A 36 6.59 8.05 -0.70
C GLU A 36 6.90 7.87 0.79
N TYR A 37 5.87 7.92 1.65
CA TYR A 37 6.04 7.79 3.10
C TYR A 37 6.75 6.49 3.49
N ILE A 38 6.36 5.36 2.89
CA ILE A 38 6.99 4.07 3.17
C ILE A 38 8.44 4.03 2.68
N THR A 39 8.73 4.70 1.57
CA THR A 39 10.07 4.74 0.99
C THR A 39 10.98 5.62 1.84
N THR A 40 10.50 6.75 2.35
CA THR A 40 11.31 7.81 2.97
C THR A 40 11.14 7.98 4.48
N SER A 41 10.20 7.29 5.14
CA SER A 41 10.09 7.41 6.60
C SER A 41 11.29 6.74 7.29
N LYS A 42 11.86 7.42 8.29
CA LYS A 42 12.93 6.87 9.14
C LYS A 42 12.38 5.90 10.19
N ASP A 43 11.12 6.09 10.58
CA ASP A 43 10.43 5.25 11.56
C ASP A 43 9.11 4.73 10.98
N CYS A 44 9.09 3.43 10.74
CA CYS A 44 7.89 2.69 10.32
C CYS A 44 7.41 1.73 11.40
N SER A 45 7.92 1.81 12.64
CA SER A 45 7.61 0.87 13.73
C SER A 45 6.11 0.82 14.03
N LYS A 46 5.46 2.00 14.07
CA LYS A 46 4.03 2.18 14.33
C LYS A 46 3.11 1.90 13.13
N MET A 47 3.67 1.56 11.97
CA MET A 47 2.87 1.33 10.79
C MET A 47 2.12 -0.01 10.90
N VAL A 48 0.82 0.03 10.60
CA VAL A 48 -0.07 -1.13 10.53
C VAL A 48 0.49 -2.15 9.54
N PRO A 49 0.57 -3.44 9.88
CA PRO A 49 1.21 -4.43 9.02
C PRO A 49 0.35 -4.91 7.84
N ASP A 50 -0.99 -4.84 7.92
CA ASP A 50 -1.91 -5.17 6.80
C ASP A 50 -2.92 -4.04 6.59
N ILE A 51 -2.74 -3.26 5.53
CA ILE A 51 -3.69 -2.19 5.16
C ILE A 51 -4.42 -2.62 3.89
N ARG A 52 -5.76 -2.57 3.92
CA ARG A 52 -6.60 -2.88 2.77
C ARG A 52 -7.50 -1.72 2.43
N LEU A 53 -7.46 -1.29 1.19
CA LEU A 53 -8.21 -0.16 0.68
C LEU A 53 -9.07 -0.63 -0.48
N LYS A 54 -10.36 -0.31 -0.43
CA LYS A 54 -11.28 -0.47 -1.55
C LYS A 54 -11.41 0.86 -2.27
N CYS A 55 -11.26 0.83 -3.58
CA CYS A 55 -11.05 2.02 -4.39
C CYS A 55 -11.89 1.95 -5.66
N LEU A 56 -12.57 3.05 -6.01
CA LEU A 56 -13.37 3.11 -7.24
C LEU A 56 -12.54 3.33 -8.52
N VAL A 57 -11.26 3.70 -8.36
CA VAL A 57 -10.34 3.94 -9.46
C VAL A 57 -9.13 3.05 -9.30
N LYS A 58 -8.64 2.51 -10.43
CA LYS A 58 -7.44 1.67 -10.49
C LYS A 58 -6.26 2.42 -9.85
N PRO A 59 -5.61 1.85 -8.82
CA PRO A 59 -4.44 2.47 -8.24
C PRO A 59 -3.30 2.56 -9.26
N ASN A 60 -2.79 3.77 -9.44
CA ASN A 60 -1.62 4.05 -10.26
C ASN A 60 -0.53 4.65 -9.36
N PHE A 61 0.64 4.00 -9.33
CA PHE A 61 1.74 4.36 -8.45
C PHE A 61 2.86 5.01 -9.26
N LYS A 62 3.38 6.13 -8.76
CA LYS A 62 4.70 6.64 -9.13
C LYS A 62 5.73 5.85 -8.34
N LEU A 63 6.16 4.75 -8.92
CA LEU A 63 7.17 3.89 -8.34
C LEU A 63 8.56 4.48 -8.56
N SER A 64 9.40 4.46 -7.51
CA SER A 64 10.81 4.78 -7.64
C SER A 64 11.57 3.62 -8.31
N GLU A 65 12.78 3.86 -8.80
CA GLU A 65 13.67 2.83 -9.36
C GLU A 65 13.91 1.64 -8.40
N ARG A 66 13.69 1.84 -7.09
CA ARG A 66 13.87 0.81 -6.06
C ARG A 66 12.65 -0.10 -5.89
N ALA A 67 11.51 0.26 -6.47
CA ALA A 67 10.35 -0.60 -6.50
C ALA A 67 10.58 -1.72 -7.53
N LYS A 68 10.50 -2.96 -7.09
CA LYS A 68 10.58 -4.12 -7.99
C LYS A 68 9.18 -4.62 -8.26
N GLU A 69 8.76 -4.60 -9.51
CA GLU A 69 7.54 -5.32 -9.92
C GLU A 69 7.73 -6.82 -9.65
N VAL A 70 6.74 -7.39 -8.98
CA VAL A 70 6.67 -8.82 -8.71
C VAL A 70 5.52 -9.35 -9.55
N LYS A 71 5.88 -9.91 -10.71
CA LYS A 71 4.92 -10.59 -11.57
C LYS A 71 4.39 -11.81 -10.84
N ASN A 72 3.10 -11.81 -10.54
CA ASN A 72 2.41 -13.03 -10.11
C ASN A 72 2.11 -13.84 -11.38
N SER A 73 2.76 -14.99 -11.53
CA SER A 73 2.68 -15.82 -12.73
C SER A 73 1.29 -16.40 -13.02
N ASN A 74 0.38 -16.37 -12.05
CA ASN A 74 -0.89 -17.10 -12.10
C ASN A 74 -2.15 -16.21 -12.03
N ASP A 75 -2.02 -14.89 -11.90
CA ASP A 75 -3.19 -14.02 -11.71
C ASP A 75 -3.04 -12.72 -12.50
N SER A 76 -3.48 -12.74 -13.76
CA SER A 76 -3.44 -11.62 -14.71
C SER A 76 -4.25 -10.40 -14.25
N LYS A 77 -5.08 -10.55 -13.20
CA LYS A 77 -5.90 -9.49 -12.60
C LYS A 77 -5.24 -8.83 -11.38
N SER A 78 -4.03 -9.21 -11.03
CA SER A 78 -3.29 -8.61 -9.92
C SER A 78 -1.92 -8.11 -10.32
N THR A 79 -1.52 -6.95 -9.81
CA THR A 79 -0.17 -6.42 -9.97
C THR A 79 0.42 -6.20 -8.59
N SER A 80 1.61 -6.74 -8.36
CA SER A 80 2.31 -6.60 -7.07
C SER A 80 3.63 -5.89 -7.23
N TYR A 81 3.96 -5.04 -6.27
CA TYR A 81 5.22 -4.31 -6.20
C TYR A 81 5.86 -4.53 -4.84
N LEU A 82 7.16 -4.79 -4.84
CA LEU A 82 7.98 -4.83 -3.65
C LEU A 82 8.69 -3.48 -3.49
N ILE A 83 8.36 -2.77 -2.43
CA ILE A 83 8.93 -1.46 -2.10
C ILE A 83 9.88 -1.64 -0.91
N LYS A 84 11.07 -1.07 -1.01
CA LYS A 84 12.08 -1.07 0.07
C LYS A 84 12.22 0.32 0.64
N ASN A 85 12.31 0.42 1.96
CA ASN A 85 12.62 1.68 2.62
C ASN A 85 14.09 2.08 2.39
N ILE A 86 14.38 3.37 2.19
CA ILE A 86 15.73 3.85 1.88
C ILE A 86 16.66 3.86 3.10
N TYR A 87 16.10 4.05 4.29
CA TYR A 87 16.84 4.12 5.56
C TYR A 87 16.96 2.74 6.22
N ASN A 88 16.03 1.82 5.94
CA ASN A 88 16.05 0.43 6.42
C ASN A 88 15.72 -0.56 5.28
N PRO A 89 16.70 -0.98 4.46
CA PRO A 89 16.46 -1.89 3.34
C PRO A 89 15.95 -3.29 3.72
N LYS A 90 16.06 -3.69 5.00
CA LYS A 90 15.48 -4.95 5.51
C LYS A 90 13.96 -4.85 5.64
N LEU A 91 13.45 -3.65 5.86
CA LEU A 91 12.02 -3.36 5.90
C LEU A 91 11.47 -3.26 4.48
N LYS A 92 10.51 -4.13 4.18
CA LYS A 92 9.91 -4.25 2.84
C LYS A 92 8.41 -4.16 2.92
N PHE A 93 7.80 -3.72 1.83
CA PHE A 93 6.36 -3.63 1.72
C PHE A 93 5.90 -4.22 0.39
N TYR A 94 4.88 -5.07 0.44
CA TYR A 94 4.16 -5.50 -0.75
C TYR A 94 2.96 -4.61 -0.99
N PHE A 95 2.90 -4.02 -2.17
CA PHE A 95 1.75 -3.31 -2.69
C PHE A 95 1.11 -4.19 -3.74
N THR A 96 -0.06 -4.75 -3.44
CA THR A 96 -0.82 -5.56 -4.39
C THR A 96 -2.08 -4.82 -4.77
N THR A 97 -2.24 -4.54 -6.05
CA THR A 97 -3.50 -4.14 -6.63
C THR A 97 -4.18 -5.35 -7.23
N SER A 98 -5.48 -5.47 -7.02
CA SER A 98 -6.29 -6.47 -7.70
C SER A 98 -7.50 -5.82 -8.31
N GLU A 99 -7.78 -6.20 -9.56
CA GLU A 99 -9.00 -5.85 -10.24
C GLU A 99 -10.19 -6.57 -9.59
N PRO A 100 -11.38 -5.97 -9.64
CA PRO A 100 -12.60 -6.62 -9.19
C PRO A 100 -12.82 -7.94 -9.93
N LYS A 101 -13.27 -8.97 -9.19
CA LYS A 101 -13.56 -10.29 -9.77
C LYS A 101 -14.88 -10.30 -10.55
N ASP A 102 -15.80 -9.40 -10.20
CA ASP A 102 -17.13 -9.24 -10.77
C ASP A 102 -17.23 -7.92 -11.56
N ASN A 103 -18.39 -7.62 -12.17
CA ASN A 103 -18.69 -6.33 -12.84
C ASN A 103 -18.66 -5.10 -11.91
N SER A 104 -18.23 -5.25 -10.65
CA SER A 104 -18.00 -4.10 -9.77
C SER A 104 -16.83 -3.26 -10.27
N SER A 105 -16.86 -1.95 -10.10
CA SER A 105 -15.73 -1.05 -10.42
C SER A 105 -14.79 -0.84 -9.22
N ILE A 106 -14.79 -1.77 -8.24
CA ILE A 106 -14.04 -1.62 -6.99
C ILE A 106 -12.73 -2.39 -7.05
N TYR A 107 -11.64 -1.65 -7.22
CA TYR A 107 -10.28 -2.13 -7.08
C TYR A 107 -9.93 -2.31 -5.60
N THR A 108 -9.04 -3.26 -5.33
CA THR A 108 -8.46 -3.41 -3.99
C THR A 108 -6.98 -3.09 -4.04
N LEU A 109 -6.51 -2.26 -3.11
CA LEU A 109 -5.09 -2.09 -2.79
C LEU A 109 -4.82 -2.73 -1.43
N LYS A 110 -3.89 -3.68 -1.41
CA LYS A 110 -3.37 -4.32 -0.21
C LYS A 110 -1.92 -3.91 0.00
N ILE A 111 -1.60 -3.41 1.18
CA ILE A 111 -0.25 -3.04 1.60
C ILE A 111 0.14 -3.95 2.76
N ILE A 112 1.16 -4.78 2.58
CA ILE A 112 1.69 -5.67 3.62
C ILE A 112 3.10 -5.26 4.00
N LYS A 113 3.31 -4.97 5.29
CA LYS A 113 4.63 -4.78 5.87
C LYS A 113 5.30 -6.13 6.13
N ILE A 114 6.55 -6.27 5.69
CA ILE A 114 7.38 -7.43 5.97
C ILE A 114 8.57 -6.99 6.80
N CYS A 115 8.56 -7.41 8.05
CA CYS A 115 9.74 -7.47 8.89
C CYS A 115 10.23 -8.92 8.87
N ARG A 116 11.41 -9.19 8.29
CA ARG A 116 12.11 -10.42 8.64
C ARG A 116 12.71 -10.21 10.03
N ILE A 117 12.24 -11.01 10.99
CA ILE A 117 12.90 -11.24 12.27
C ILE A 117 14.17 -12.05 11.99
#